data_AF-A6JL74-F1
#
_entry.id   AF-A6JL74-F1
#
_cell.length_a   1.000
_cell.length_b   1.000
_cell.length_c   1.000
_cell.angle_alpha   90.00
_cell.angle_beta   90.00
_cell.angle_gamma   90.00
#
_symmetry.space_group_name_H-M   'P 1'
#
loop_
_entity.id
_entity.type
_entity.pdbx_description
1 polymer ?
#
loop_
_entity_poly.entity_id
_entity_poly.type
_entity_poly.pdbx_seq_one_letter_code
_entity_poly.pdbx_strand_id
1 'polypeptide(L)'
;MPSDSEWEKMRQSLPVQWCEELDNPPSFLSGFCEMLQKMNITYSNLSVLGNTSSLLQLLFDRSRKNGTLWSLIIAKLILSRSISSDEVKPYYKRKESNLSEASPEVLGLNIEIMRFLSLFLKYCSYPLAESEWDFIMCSMLAWLETASENQALYCVPLVQLFACVSFDLACDLSAFFDSITPDTVDNLPVNLISEWKEFFSKGIHGLLLPLLVNATGEDKDLSETSFQNAVLKPMCETLTYISKDQLLSHKLPKRLVASQKTNLPEHLQTLLNTLTPLLLFRARPVQIAAYHMLYKLMAELPQHDQDNLKSYGDEEEEPALSPPAALMSLLSTQEELLENVLGCVPVGQIVPIKPLSEDFCYVLGYLLTWKLILTFFKAASSQLRALYSMYLRKTKSLNKLLYHLFRLMPENPTYGETAIEVSNKDPKTFFTEELQLSIRETATLPYHIPHLACSVYHMTLKDLPAMVRLWWNSSEKRVFNIVDRFTSKYWRAGKESGWPCSSGATGCCS
;
A
#
# COMPACT_ATOMS: atom_id res chain seq x y z
N MET A 1 -41.03 1.16 21.09
CA MET A 1 -39.82 0.53 20.53
C MET A 1 -40.30 -0.54 19.57
N PRO A 2 -39.79 -0.61 18.33
CA PRO A 2 -40.12 -1.70 17.43
C PRO A 2 -39.63 -3.01 18.06
N SER A 3 -40.36 -4.09 17.84
CA SER A 3 -39.96 -5.42 18.32
C SER A 3 -38.73 -5.93 17.54
N ASP A 4 -37.95 -6.86 18.12
CA ASP A 4 -36.79 -7.48 17.45
C ASP A 4 -37.12 -8.02 16.04
N SER A 5 -38.39 -8.39 15.79
CA SER A 5 -38.86 -8.85 14.47
C SER A 5 -38.91 -7.76 13.38
N GLU A 6 -39.00 -6.48 13.75
CA GLU A 6 -38.99 -5.36 12.78
C GLU A 6 -37.57 -4.94 12.42
N TRP A 7 -36.61 -5.16 13.34
CA TRP A 7 -35.18 -5.02 13.08
C TRP A 7 -34.63 -6.17 12.23
N GLU A 8 -35.13 -7.39 12.42
CA GLU A 8 -34.86 -8.51 11.52
C GLU A 8 -35.40 -8.26 10.09
N LYS A 9 -36.57 -7.64 9.95
CA LYS A 9 -37.15 -7.29 8.64
C LYS A 9 -36.38 -6.18 7.92
N MET A 10 -35.82 -5.21 8.63
CA MET A 10 -34.95 -4.17 8.03
C MET A 10 -33.53 -4.67 7.72
N ARG A 11 -33.05 -5.71 8.41
CA ARG A 11 -31.83 -6.44 8.01
C ARG A 11 -32.03 -7.30 6.77
N GLN A 12 -33.26 -7.74 6.49
CA GLN A 12 -33.61 -8.54 5.30
C GLN A 12 -33.79 -7.69 4.04
N SER A 13 -33.93 -6.37 4.15
CA SER A 13 -33.96 -5.47 2.99
C SER A 13 -32.53 -5.07 2.60
N LEU A 14 -31.85 -5.92 1.80
CA LEU A 14 -31.06 -5.61 0.57
C LEU A 14 -30.07 -6.71 0.13
N PRO A 15 -29.80 -6.99 -1.18
CA PRO A 15 -29.61 -6.06 -2.32
C PRO A 15 -30.69 -6.09 -3.43
N VAL A 16 -31.53 -7.13 -3.49
CA VAL A 16 -32.47 -7.34 -4.61
C VAL A 16 -33.67 -6.38 -4.52
N GLN A 17 -34.14 -6.08 -3.31
CA GLN A 17 -35.33 -5.25 -3.10
C GLN A 17 -35.12 -3.75 -3.41
N TRP A 18 -33.89 -3.20 -3.34
CA TRP A 18 -33.65 -1.82 -3.83
C TRP A 18 -33.58 -1.73 -5.34
N CYS A 19 -33.21 -2.81 -6.03
CA CYS A 19 -33.17 -2.79 -7.48
C CYS A 19 -34.59 -2.74 -8.08
N GLU A 20 -35.60 -3.21 -7.34
CA GLU A 20 -37.01 -3.17 -7.74
C GLU A 20 -37.71 -1.85 -7.33
N GLU A 21 -37.25 -1.14 -6.29
CA GLU A 21 -37.82 0.13 -5.83
C GLU A 21 -37.16 1.40 -6.42
N LEU A 22 -36.09 1.24 -7.20
CA LEU A 22 -35.42 2.34 -7.89
C LEU A 22 -36.12 2.61 -9.24
N ASP A 23 -36.76 3.77 -9.38
CA ASP A 23 -37.17 4.27 -10.70
C ASP A 23 -35.90 4.60 -11.52
N ASN A 24 -35.57 3.72 -12.48
CA ASN A 24 -34.39 3.72 -13.38
C ASN A 24 -33.00 3.43 -12.73
N PRO A 25 -32.68 2.17 -12.41
CA PRO A 25 -31.34 1.79 -11.95
C PRO A 25 -30.32 1.73 -13.11
N PRO A 26 -29.01 2.03 -12.85
CA PRO A 26 -27.94 1.94 -13.85
C PRO A 26 -27.83 0.54 -14.46
N SER A 27 -27.61 0.44 -15.78
CA SER A 27 -27.69 -0.80 -16.56
C SER A 27 -26.79 -1.94 -16.05
N PHE A 28 -25.63 -1.65 -15.47
CA PHE A 28 -24.73 -2.67 -14.93
C PHE A 28 -25.32 -3.38 -13.68
N LEU A 29 -26.11 -2.68 -12.86
CA LEU A 29 -26.78 -3.26 -11.68
C LEU A 29 -27.96 -4.15 -12.09
N SER A 30 -28.68 -3.77 -13.15
CA SER A 30 -29.69 -4.65 -13.76
C SER A 30 -29.06 -5.94 -14.31
N GLY A 31 -27.85 -5.83 -14.88
CA GLY A 31 -27.07 -6.99 -15.33
C GLY A 31 -26.60 -7.90 -14.20
N PHE A 32 -26.20 -7.33 -13.05
CA PHE A 32 -25.84 -8.12 -11.86
C PHE A 32 -27.05 -8.76 -11.18
N CYS A 33 -28.18 -8.06 -11.08
CA CYS A 33 -29.42 -8.63 -10.52
C CYS A 33 -30.00 -9.72 -11.43
N GLU A 34 -30.05 -9.51 -12.76
CA GLU A 34 -30.40 -10.57 -13.69
C GLU A 34 -29.43 -11.75 -13.62
N MET A 35 -28.12 -11.49 -13.46
CA MET A 35 -27.12 -12.54 -13.36
C MET A 35 -27.26 -13.33 -12.06
N LEU A 36 -27.56 -12.68 -10.93
CA LEU A 36 -27.82 -13.32 -9.64
C LEU A 36 -29.15 -14.10 -9.63
N GLN A 37 -30.22 -13.55 -10.22
CA GLN A 37 -31.50 -14.24 -10.42
C GLN A 37 -31.37 -15.42 -11.40
N LYS A 38 -30.64 -15.27 -12.52
CA LYS A 38 -30.29 -16.38 -13.46
C LYS A 38 -29.33 -17.42 -12.84
N MET A 39 -28.59 -17.05 -11.79
CA MET A 39 -27.75 -17.95 -11.00
C MET A 39 -28.47 -18.58 -9.80
N ASN A 40 -29.73 -18.20 -9.55
CA ASN A 40 -30.58 -18.69 -8.45
C ASN A 40 -29.94 -18.54 -7.05
N ILE A 41 -29.16 -17.47 -6.87
CA ILE A 41 -28.49 -17.15 -5.61
C ILE A 41 -29.40 -16.19 -4.83
N THR A 42 -30.30 -16.75 -4.03
CA THR A 42 -31.19 -16.01 -3.11
C THR A 42 -30.64 -16.01 -1.69
N TYR A 43 -31.08 -15.07 -0.86
CA TYR A 43 -30.72 -14.99 0.57
C TYR A 43 -30.94 -16.32 1.32
N SER A 44 -32.02 -17.04 0.99
CA SER A 44 -32.34 -18.36 1.55
C SER A 44 -31.32 -19.46 1.22
N ASN A 45 -30.55 -19.31 0.14
CA ASN A 45 -29.54 -20.29 -0.29
C ASN A 45 -28.16 -19.99 0.31
N LEU A 46 -27.89 -18.72 0.63
CA LEU A 46 -26.65 -18.27 1.26
C LEU A 46 -26.64 -18.53 2.78
N SER A 47 -27.80 -18.45 3.45
CA SER A 47 -27.90 -18.70 4.90
C SER A 47 -27.67 -20.18 5.29
N VAL A 48 -27.66 -21.09 4.31
CA VAL A 48 -27.44 -22.54 4.50
C VAL A 48 -25.96 -22.93 4.39
N LEU A 49 -25.05 -21.97 4.18
CA LEU A 49 -23.59 -22.18 3.97
C LEU A 49 -22.80 -22.70 5.19
N GLY A 50 -23.45 -23.18 6.25
CA GLY A 50 -22.78 -23.83 7.38
C GLY A 50 -22.29 -25.26 7.13
N ASN A 51 -22.48 -25.83 5.93
CA ASN A 51 -22.20 -27.25 5.66
C ASN A 51 -21.37 -27.44 4.37
N THR A 52 -20.23 -28.13 4.49
CA THR A 52 -19.18 -28.38 3.47
C THR A 52 -19.71 -29.05 2.19
N SER A 53 -20.81 -29.78 2.26
CA SER A 53 -21.51 -30.37 1.11
C SER A 53 -22.02 -29.30 0.13
N SER A 54 -22.51 -28.16 0.65
CA SER A 54 -23.08 -27.07 -0.15
C SER A 54 -22.00 -26.25 -0.87
N LEU A 55 -20.80 -26.12 -0.27
CA LEU A 55 -19.64 -25.48 -0.90
C LEU A 55 -19.16 -26.31 -2.11
N LEU A 56 -19.10 -27.64 -1.96
CA LEU A 56 -18.74 -28.55 -3.05
C LEU A 56 -19.76 -28.50 -4.19
N GLN A 57 -21.05 -28.36 -3.88
CA GLN A 57 -22.11 -28.20 -4.89
C GLN A 57 -22.05 -26.84 -5.61
N LEU A 58 -21.78 -25.75 -4.88
CA LEU A 58 -21.63 -24.40 -5.46
C LEU A 58 -20.41 -24.31 -6.39
N LEU A 59 -19.29 -24.86 -5.94
CA LEU A 59 -18.10 -25.00 -6.77
C LEU A 59 -18.45 -25.87 -8.00
N PHE A 60 -19.23 -26.96 -7.84
CA PHE A 60 -19.65 -27.90 -8.90
C PHE A 60 -20.43 -27.21 -10.01
N ASP A 61 -21.41 -26.41 -9.63
CA ASP A 61 -22.23 -25.67 -10.58
C ASP A 61 -21.48 -24.48 -11.23
N ARG A 62 -20.50 -23.87 -10.52
CA ARG A 62 -19.62 -22.83 -11.07
C ARG A 62 -18.67 -23.38 -12.12
N SER A 63 -18.12 -24.56 -11.90
CA SER A 63 -17.27 -25.19 -12.90
C SER A 63 -18.05 -25.72 -14.10
N ARG A 64 -19.30 -26.16 -13.90
CA ARG A 64 -20.21 -26.55 -14.97
C ARG A 64 -20.57 -25.38 -15.89
N LYS A 65 -20.55 -24.13 -15.38
CA LYS A 65 -20.82 -22.90 -16.15
C LYS A 65 -19.56 -22.28 -16.78
N ASN A 66 -18.40 -22.38 -16.12
CA ASN A 66 -17.17 -21.68 -16.53
C ASN A 66 -16.05 -22.61 -17.07
N GLY A 67 -16.29 -23.92 -17.16
CA GLY A 67 -15.36 -24.90 -17.77
C GLY A 67 -14.26 -25.44 -16.84
N THR A 68 -14.30 -25.14 -15.53
CA THR A 68 -13.20 -25.45 -14.58
C THR A 68 -13.40 -26.73 -13.75
N LEU A 69 -14.04 -27.77 -14.33
CA LEU A 69 -14.50 -29.01 -13.65
C LEU A 69 -13.44 -29.71 -12.78
N TRP A 70 -12.17 -29.46 -13.07
CA TRP A 70 -11.01 -30.05 -12.40
C TRP A 70 -10.72 -29.54 -10.99
N SER A 71 -10.97 -28.26 -10.68
CA SER A 71 -10.70 -27.70 -9.34
C SER A 71 -11.60 -28.31 -8.27
N LEU A 72 -12.79 -28.76 -8.68
CA LEU A 72 -13.72 -29.54 -7.87
C LEU A 72 -13.35 -30.99 -7.67
N ILE A 73 -12.83 -31.62 -8.71
CA ILE A 73 -12.36 -32.98 -8.63
C ILE A 73 -11.22 -32.98 -7.61
N ILE A 74 -10.27 -32.04 -7.69
CA ILE A 74 -9.22 -31.86 -6.68
C ILE A 74 -9.80 -31.51 -5.29
N ALA A 75 -10.71 -30.55 -5.16
CA ALA A 75 -11.29 -30.20 -3.87
C ALA A 75 -12.06 -31.39 -3.25
N LYS A 76 -12.82 -32.14 -4.04
CA LYS A 76 -13.55 -33.34 -3.60
C LYS A 76 -12.59 -34.48 -3.26
N LEU A 77 -11.51 -34.66 -4.01
CA LEU A 77 -10.45 -35.65 -3.79
C LEU A 77 -9.62 -35.35 -2.53
N ILE A 78 -9.36 -34.07 -2.23
CA ILE A 78 -8.66 -33.62 -1.01
C ILE A 78 -9.58 -33.71 0.22
N LEU A 79 -10.86 -33.33 0.09
CA LEU A 79 -11.83 -33.33 1.18
C LEU A 79 -12.38 -34.74 1.49
N SER A 80 -12.44 -35.65 0.52
CA SER A 80 -12.65 -37.08 0.78
C SER A 80 -11.32 -37.67 1.25
N ARG A 81 -11.16 -37.88 2.57
CA ARG A 81 -9.93 -38.25 3.30
C ARG A 81 -9.18 -39.52 2.82
N SER A 82 -8.82 -39.64 1.55
CA SER A 82 -8.23 -40.86 1.00
C SER A 82 -7.36 -40.61 -0.22
N ILE A 83 -6.74 -39.43 -0.33
CA ILE A 83 -5.70 -39.17 -1.32
C ILE A 83 -4.54 -38.44 -0.65
N SER A 84 -3.36 -39.07 -0.66
CA SER A 84 -2.15 -38.40 -0.19
C SER A 84 -1.74 -37.32 -1.19
N SER A 85 -0.91 -36.37 -0.74
CA SER A 85 -0.25 -35.39 -1.62
C SER A 85 0.37 -36.06 -2.88
N ASP A 86 0.79 -37.32 -2.78
CA ASP A 86 1.42 -38.08 -3.87
C ASP A 86 0.49 -38.40 -5.04
N GLU A 87 -0.83 -38.45 -4.85
CA GLU A 87 -1.76 -38.77 -5.94
C GLU A 87 -2.26 -37.52 -6.68
N VAL A 88 -2.11 -36.32 -6.10
CA VAL A 88 -2.40 -35.04 -6.78
C VAL A 88 -1.18 -34.55 -7.57
N LYS A 89 0.04 -34.81 -7.06
CA LYS A 89 1.33 -34.47 -7.70
C LYS A 89 1.46 -34.80 -9.20
N PRO A 90 0.90 -35.89 -9.75
CA PRO A 90 1.02 -36.21 -11.18
C PRO A 90 0.25 -35.26 -12.09
N TYR A 91 -0.80 -34.62 -11.58
CA TYR A 91 -1.73 -33.85 -12.40
C TYR A 91 -1.34 -32.38 -12.54
N TYR A 92 -0.53 -31.85 -11.62
CA TYR A 92 -0.06 -30.47 -11.66
C TYR A 92 1.47 -30.44 -11.63
N LYS A 93 2.10 -29.59 -12.44
CA LYS A 93 3.55 -29.46 -12.46
C LYS A 93 4.00 -28.38 -11.50
N ARG A 94 4.80 -28.79 -10.50
CA ARG A 94 5.35 -27.91 -9.47
C ARG A 94 6.41 -26.95 -10.03
N LYS A 95 7.15 -27.34 -11.07
CA LYS A 95 8.13 -26.49 -11.77
C LYS A 95 8.02 -26.71 -13.27
N GLU A 96 7.77 -25.63 -14.01
CA GLU A 96 7.83 -25.61 -15.47
C GLU A 96 8.94 -24.64 -15.87
N SER A 97 10.04 -25.17 -16.41
CA SER A 97 11.20 -24.35 -16.76
C SER A 97 10.95 -23.41 -17.94
N ASN A 98 9.93 -23.68 -18.76
CA ASN A 98 9.55 -22.82 -19.87
C ASN A 98 8.03 -22.81 -20.06
N LEU A 99 7.36 -21.69 -19.74
CA LEU A 99 5.92 -21.55 -19.89
C LEU A 99 5.46 -21.43 -21.35
N SER A 100 6.36 -21.20 -22.30
CA SER A 100 6.00 -21.18 -23.73
C SER A 100 5.68 -22.57 -24.29
N GLU A 101 6.18 -23.62 -23.64
CA GLU A 101 5.98 -25.03 -24.03
C GLU A 101 4.88 -25.72 -23.21
N ALA A 102 4.36 -25.04 -22.18
CA ALA A 102 3.30 -25.56 -21.33
C ALA A 102 1.96 -25.56 -22.07
N SER A 103 1.17 -26.62 -21.89
CA SER A 103 -0.16 -26.66 -22.48
C SER A 103 -1.09 -25.69 -21.73
N PRO A 104 -2.02 -25.01 -22.42
CA PRO A 104 -2.99 -24.11 -21.77
C PRO A 104 -3.81 -24.79 -20.67
N GLU A 105 -4.06 -26.09 -20.79
CA GLU A 105 -4.78 -26.90 -19.80
C GLU A 105 -3.98 -27.06 -18.51
N VAL A 106 -2.67 -27.28 -18.60
CA VAL A 106 -1.79 -27.41 -17.43
C VAL A 106 -1.66 -26.07 -16.71
N LEU A 107 -1.46 -24.99 -17.46
CA LEU A 107 -1.44 -23.63 -16.91
C LEU A 107 -2.77 -23.27 -16.23
N GLY A 108 -3.89 -23.56 -16.89
CA GLY A 108 -5.23 -23.34 -16.35
C GLY A 108 -5.48 -24.13 -15.06
N LEU A 109 -5.03 -25.39 -15.00
CA LEU A 109 -5.14 -26.20 -13.80
C LEU A 109 -4.32 -25.61 -12.64
N ASN A 110 -3.06 -25.23 -12.88
CA ASN A 110 -2.23 -24.60 -11.86
C ASN A 110 -2.85 -23.30 -11.32
N ILE A 111 -3.41 -22.46 -12.20
CA ILE A 111 -4.12 -21.23 -11.83
C ILE A 111 -5.27 -21.53 -10.87
N GLU A 112 -6.10 -22.52 -11.19
CA GLU A 112 -7.26 -22.85 -10.36
C GLU A 112 -6.86 -23.50 -9.04
N ILE A 113 -5.77 -24.29 -9.01
CA ILE A 113 -5.21 -24.81 -7.75
C ILE A 113 -4.74 -23.66 -6.86
N MET A 114 -3.97 -22.69 -7.39
CA MET A 114 -3.49 -21.57 -6.60
C MET A 114 -4.65 -20.72 -6.04
N ARG A 115 -5.68 -20.42 -6.85
CA ARG A 115 -6.89 -19.73 -6.39
C ARG A 115 -7.63 -20.51 -5.30
N PHE A 116 -7.73 -21.83 -5.47
CA PHE A 116 -8.32 -22.69 -4.46
C PHE A 116 -7.53 -22.60 -3.15
N LEU A 117 -6.19 -22.67 -3.19
CA LEU A 117 -5.36 -22.55 -1.99
C LEU A 117 -5.52 -21.20 -1.29
N SER A 118 -5.57 -20.09 -2.02
CA SER A 118 -5.86 -18.76 -1.46
C SER A 118 -7.21 -18.71 -0.73
N LEU A 119 -8.27 -19.21 -1.37
CA LEU A 119 -9.60 -19.28 -0.75
C LEU A 119 -9.62 -20.24 0.44
N PHE A 120 -8.95 -21.37 0.30
CA PHE A 120 -8.85 -22.38 1.35
C PHE A 120 -8.19 -21.79 2.59
N LEU A 121 -7.05 -21.09 2.47
CA LEU A 121 -6.39 -20.42 3.60
C LEU A 121 -7.29 -19.40 4.29
N LYS A 122 -8.13 -18.69 3.53
CA LYS A 122 -9.04 -17.67 4.06
C LYS A 122 -10.23 -18.25 4.84
N TYR A 123 -10.73 -19.41 4.44
CA TYR A 123 -11.95 -20.02 4.99
C TYR A 123 -11.70 -21.29 5.79
N CYS A 124 -10.47 -21.80 5.83
CA CYS A 124 -10.12 -22.98 6.60
C CYS A 124 -10.40 -22.71 8.09
N SER A 125 -11.23 -23.57 8.68
CA SER A 125 -11.60 -23.49 10.10
C SER A 125 -10.95 -24.60 10.93
N TYR A 126 -10.13 -25.47 10.31
CA TYR A 126 -9.47 -26.58 10.97
C TYR A 126 -7.94 -26.40 10.99
N PRO A 127 -7.25 -26.87 12.04
CA PRO A 127 -5.79 -26.86 12.08
C PRO A 127 -5.21 -27.73 10.96
N LEU A 128 -4.30 -27.18 10.16
CA LEU A 128 -3.59 -27.92 9.12
C LEU A 128 -2.43 -28.70 9.72
N ALA A 129 -2.21 -29.90 9.19
CA ALA A 129 -1.03 -30.71 9.52
C ALA A 129 0.25 -30.13 8.88
N GLU A 130 1.40 -30.50 9.41
CA GLU A 130 2.72 -30.08 8.90
C GLU A 130 2.90 -30.39 7.39
N SER A 131 2.51 -31.59 6.96
CA SER A 131 2.60 -32.00 5.55
C SER A 131 1.67 -31.21 4.62
N GLU A 132 0.57 -30.66 5.13
CA GLU A 132 -0.35 -29.81 4.36
C GLU A 132 0.25 -28.41 4.21
N TRP A 133 0.85 -27.87 5.27
CA TRP A 133 1.60 -26.61 5.21
C TRP A 133 2.80 -26.69 4.26
N ASP A 134 3.59 -27.77 4.34
CA ASP A 134 4.70 -28.03 3.43
C ASP A 134 4.23 -28.04 1.98
N PHE A 135 3.12 -28.73 1.70
CA PHE A 135 2.54 -28.77 0.37
C PHE A 135 2.18 -27.38 -0.15
N ILE A 136 1.50 -26.57 0.66
CA ILE A 136 1.05 -25.22 0.28
C ILE A 136 2.26 -24.32 0.04
N MET A 137 3.17 -24.22 1.01
CA MET A 137 4.30 -23.29 0.94
C MET A 137 5.32 -23.70 -0.13
N CYS A 138 5.65 -24.99 -0.26
CA CYS A 138 6.57 -25.46 -1.30
C CYS A 138 5.97 -25.33 -2.70
N SER A 139 4.67 -25.60 -2.87
CA SER A 139 4.03 -25.45 -4.18
C SER A 139 3.94 -23.97 -4.56
N MET A 140 3.56 -23.10 -3.63
CA MET A 140 3.57 -21.65 -3.83
C MET A 140 4.96 -21.16 -4.28
N LEU A 141 6.02 -21.52 -3.56
CA LEU A 141 7.37 -21.04 -3.90
C LEU A 141 7.81 -21.54 -5.27
N ALA A 142 7.48 -22.77 -5.64
CA ALA A 142 7.85 -23.32 -6.94
C ALA A 142 7.08 -22.69 -8.13
N TRP A 143 5.78 -22.38 -7.95
CA TRP A 143 5.04 -21.58 -8.93
C TRP A 143 5.58 -20.15 -9.01
N LEU A 144 6.00 -19.58 -7.88
CA LEU A 144 6.60 -18.25 -7.82
C LEU A 144 7.93 -18.19 -8.55
N GLU A 145 8.81 -19.18 -8.35
CA GLU A 145 10.03 -19.36 -9.13
C GLU A 145 9.71 -19.44 -10.62
N THR A 146 8.77 -20.31 -10.99
CA THR A 146 8.33 -20.49 -12.39
C THR A 146 7.84 -19.18 -13.00
N ALA A 147 7.01 -18.41 -12.29
CA ALA A 147 6.54 -17.10 -12.74
C ALA A 147 7.71 -16.12 -12.92
N SER A 148 8.62 -16.04 -11.94
CA SER A 148 9.77 -15.13 -11.97
C SER A 148 10.75 -15.42 -13.11
N GLU A 149 10.99 -16.70 -13.44
CA GLU A 149 11.86 -17.15 -14.52
C GLU A 149 11.26 -16.82 -15.92
N ASN A 150 9.94 -16.63 -16.01
CA ASN A 150 9.21 -16.48 -17.27
C ASN A 150 8.64 -15.05 -17.51
N GLN A 151 9.23 -14.02 -16.89
CA GLN A 151 8.77 -12.62 -16.99
C GLN A 151 8.64 -12.08 -18.43
N ALA A 152 9.45 -12.59 -19.38
CA ALA A 152 9.41 -12.18 -20.78
C ALA A 152 8.09 -12.55 -21.48
N LEU A 153 7.35 -13.53 -20.93
CA LEU A 153 6.11 -14.06 -21.47
C LEU A 153 4.86 -13.41 -20.87
N TYR A 154 4.99 -12.38 -20.03
CA TYR A 154 3.84 -11.70 -19.41
C TYR A 154 2.95 -10.94 -20.40
N CYS A 155 3.37 -10.80 -21.66
CA CYS A 155 2.49 -10.35 -22.74
C CYS A 155 1.41 -11.38 -23.11
N VAL A 156 1.60 -12.65 -22.74
CA VAL A 156 0.62 -13.73 -22.97
C VAL A 156 -0.38 -13.75 -21.81
N PRO A 157 -1.70 -13.57 -22.06
CA PRO A 157 -2.69 -13.41 -20.98
C PRO A 157 -2.75 -14.55 -19.97
N LEU A 158 -2.61 -15.80 -20.42
CA LEU A 158 -2.68 -16.95 -19.51
C LEU A 158 -1.44 -17.06 -18.62
N VAL A 159 -0.25 -16.75 -19.16
CA VAL A 159 1.00 -16.70 -18.39
C VAL A 159 0.99 -15.53 -17.40
N GLN A 160 0.48 -14.38 -17.83
CA GLN A 160 0.29 -13.24 -16.94
C GLN A 160 -0.67 -13.56 -15.80
N LEU A 161 -1.78 -14.26 -16.08
CA LEU A 161 -2.73 -14.69 -15.07
C LEU A 161 -2.11 -15.68 -14.08
N PHE A 162 -1.32 -16.64 -14.58
CA PHE A 162 -0.54 -17.55 -13.74
C PHE A 162 0.38 -16.78 -12.79
N ALA A 163 1.12 -15.80 -13.30
CA ALA A 163 1.99 -14.96 -12.46
C ALA A 163 1.21 -14.15 -11.43
N CYS A 164 0.12 -13.48 -11.83
CA CYS A 164 -0.74 -12.71 -10.92
C CYS A 164 -1.25 -13.57 -9.77
N VAL A 165 -1.80 -14.76 -10.07
CA VAL A 165 -2.38 -15.65 -9.05
C VAL A 165 -1.28 -16.28 -8.17
N SER A 166 -0.09 -16.53 -8.72
CA SER A 166 1.06 -16.96 -7.93
C SER A 166 1.50 -15.89 -6.93
N PHE A 167 1.54 -14.63 -7.36
CA PHE A 167 1.84 -13.48 -6.48
C PHE A 167 0.74 -13.25 -5.45
N ASP A 168 -0.54 -13.39 -5.83
CA ASP A 168 -1.69 -13.35 -4.91
C ASP A 168 -1.55 -14.39 -3.80
N LEU A 169 -1.25 -15.66 -4.14
CA LEU A 169 -1.07 -16.72 -3.14
C LEU A 169 0.09 -16.43 -2.18
N ALA A 170 1.21 -15.91 -2.69
CA ALA A 170 2.34 -15.48 -1.86
C ALA A 170 1.97 -14.29 -0.95
N CYS A 171 1.12 -13.37 -1.44
CA CYS A 171 0.58 -12.26 -0.68
C CYS A 171 -0.35 -12.75 0.44
N ASP A 172 -1.29 -13.65 0.12
CA ASP A 172 -2.25 -14.20 1.08
C ASP A 172 -1.54 -14.95 2.21
N LEU A 173 -0.50 -15.73 1.90
CA LEU A 173 0.34 -16.37 2.91
C LEU A 173 1.09 -15.34 3.76
N SER A 174 1.65 -14.30 3.13
CA SER A 174 2.35 -13.25 3.86
C SER A 174 1.42 -12.48 4.81
N ALA A 175 0.22 -12.16 4.36
CA ALA A 175 -0.82 -11.55 5.18
C ALA A 175 -1.27 -12.48 6.33
N PHE A 176 -1.43 -13.78 6.05
CA PHE A 176 -1.76 -14.78 7.07
C PHE A 176 -0.70 -14.77 8.17
N PHE A 177 0.58 -14.94 7.84
CA PHE A 177 1.67 -15.02 8.81
C PHE A 177 1.93 -13.69 9.54
N ASP A 178 1.66 -12.54 8.91
CA ASP A 178 1.76 -11.22 9.55
C ASP A 178 0.60 -10.97 10.54
N SER A 179 -0.56 -11.60 10.31
CA SER A 179 -1.75 -11.47 11.16
C SER A 179 -1.82 -12.44 12.35
N ILE A 180 -0.86 -13.37 12.47
CA ILE A 180 -0.83 -14.36 13.56
C ILE A 180 -0.78 -13.66 14.92
N THR A 181 -1.78 -13.94 15.75
CA THR A 181 -1.84 -13.52 17.16
C THR A 181 -1.39 -14.66 18.08
N PRO A 182 -1.01 -14.39 19.35
CA PRO A 182 -0.62 -15.43 20.29
C PRO A 182 -1.61 -16.59 20.41
N ASP A 183 -2.92 -16.30 20.37
CA ASP A 183 -3.99 -17.32 20.47
C ASP A 183 -4.05 -18.25 19.24
N THR A 184 -3.58 -17.78 18.08
CA THR A 184 -3.52 -18.58 16.84
C THR A 184 -2.25 -19.42 16.75
N VAL A 185 -1.19 -19.08 17.49
CA VAL A 185 0.08 -19.81 17.49
C VAL A 185 -0.10 -21.23 18.03
N ASP A 186 -0.95 -21.41 19.04
CA ASP A 186 -1.17 -22.72 19.69
C ASP A 186 -1.78 -23.77 18.75
N ASN A 187 -2.39 -23.35 17.64
CA ASN A 187 -3.00 -24.23 16.63
C ASN A 187 -2.09 -24.50 15.43
N LEU A 188 -0.85 -23.96 15.43
CA LEU A 188 0.10 -24.13 14.34
C LEU A 188 1.20 -25.13 14.69
N PRO A 189 1.79 -25.82 13.70
CA PRO A 189 2.98 -26.63 13.92
C PRO A 189 4.13 -25.79 14.51
N VAL A 190 4.87 -26.39 15.45
CA VAL A 190 5.85 -25.69 16.30
C VAL A 190 6.92 -24.92 15.51
N ASN A 191 7.38 -25.46 14.39
CA ASN A 191 8.45 -24.88 13.59
C ASN A 191 7.96 -24.02 12.42
N LEU A 192 6.65 -23.98 12.17
CA LEU A 192 6.09 -23.37 10.96
C LEU A 192 6.44 -21.88 10.84
N ILE A 193 6.36 -21.13 11.95
CA ILE A 193 6.64 -19.69 11.95
C ILE A 193 8.13 -19.41 11.71
N SER A 194 9.02 -20.22 12.29
CA SER A 194 10.46 -20.11 12.03
C SER A 194 10.79 -20.46 10.58
N GLU A 195 10.24 -21.54 10.04
CA GLU A 195 10.42 -21.94 8.65
C GLU A 195 9.90 -20.89 7.68
N TRP A 196 8.73 -20.31 7.97
CA TRP A 196 8.19 -19.19 7.20
C TRP A 196 9.17 -18.02 7.16
N LYS A 197 9.66 -17.56 8.31
CA LYS A 197 10.55 -16.39 8.41
C LYS A 197 11.94 -16.65 7.80
N GLU A 198 12.49 -17.83 8.04
CA GLU A 198 13.88 -18.14 7.69
C GLU A 198 14.04 -18.64 6.25
N PHE A 199 13.03 -19.30 5.70
CA PHE A 199 13.08 -19.92 4.37
C PHE A 199 12.07 -19.31 3.40
N PHE A 200 10.77 -19.48 3.63
CA PHE A 200 9.75 -19.15 2.61
C PHE A 200 9.63 -17.65 2.34
N SER A 201 9.54 -16.82 3.38
CA SER A 201 9.48 -15.36 3.23
C SER A 201 10.75 -14.82 2.56
N LYS A 202 11.94 -15.33 2.94
CA LYS A 202 13.20 -14.95 2.27
C LYS A 202 13.21 -15.37 0.79
N GLY A 203 12.69 -16.56 0.48
CA GLY A 203 12.53 -17.04 -0.90
C GLY A 203 11.61 -16.14 -1.72
N ILE A 204 10.42 -15.82 -1.20
CA ILE A 204 9.45 -14.93 -1.86
C ILE A 204 10.09 -13.59 -2.19
N HIS A 205 10.63 -12.91 -1.18
CA HIS A 205 11.17 -11.56 -1.35
C HIS A 205 12.49 -11.56 -2.16
N GLY A 206 13.28 -12.62 -2.06
CA GLY A 206 14.48 -12.83 -2.87
C GLY A 206 14.18 -12.96 -4.37
N LEU A 207 12.99 -13.46 -4.73
CA LEU A 207 12.52 -13.53 -6.12
C LEU A 207 11.83 -12.22 -6.56
N LEU A 208 10.92 -11.69 -5.73
CA LEU A 208 10.07 -10.56 -6.12
C LEU A 208 10.80 -9.22 -6.16
N LEU A 209 11.78 -8.97 -5.27
CA LEU A 209 12.47 -7.69 -5.23
C LEU A 209 13.31 -7.45 -6.51
N PRO A 210 14.15 -8.40 -6.98
CA PRO A 210 14.81 -8.27 -8.28
C PRO A 210 13.81 -8.22 -9.45
N LEU A 211 12.72 -8.98 -9.37
CA LEU A 211 11.69 -8.98 -10.41
C LEU A 211 11.02 -7.59 -10.55
N LEU A 212 10.72 -6.91 -9.44
CA LEU A 212 10.22 -5.54 -9.45
C LEU A 212 11.21 -4.59 -10.13
N VAL A 213 12.50 -4.68 -9.79
CA VAL A 213 13.55 -3.83 -10.39
C VAL A 213 13.64 -4.06 -11.91
N ASN A 214 13.55 -5.30 -12.37
CA ASN A 214 13.52 -5.62 -13.81
C ASN A 214 12.21 -5.18 -14.48
N ALA A 215 11.07 -5.30 -13.78
CA ALA A 215 9.77 -4.90 -14.28
C ALA A 215 9.66 -3.37 -14.46
N THR A 216 10.37 -2.60 -13.62
CA THR A 216 10.35 -1.13 -13.60
C THR A 216 11.54 -0.47 -14.32
N GLY A 217 12.37 -1.25 -15.02
CA GLY A 217 13.46 -0.76 -15.86
C GLY A 217 12.99 0.06 -17.08
N GLU A 218 13.94 0.66 -17.80
CA GLU A 218 13.69 1.59 -18.91
C GLU A 218 12.91 0.90 -20.07
N ASP A 219 12.04 1.65 -20.77
CA ASP A 219 11.21 1.25 -21.94
C ASP A 219 9.91 0.43 -21.71
N LYS A 220 9.10 0.75 -20.68
CA LYS A 220 7.74 0.15 -20.53
C LYS A 220 6.65 1.20 -20.38
N ASP A 221 5.43 0.84 -20.81
CA ASP A 221 4.22 1.61 -20.50
C ASP A 221 4.08 1.71 -18.98
N LEU A 222 4.19 2.93 -18.46
CA LEU A 222 4.29 3.18 -17.02
C LEU A 222 2.92 3.24 -16.33
N SER A 223 1.82 3.16 -17.07
CA SER A 223 0.46 3.33 -16.53
C SER A 223 -0.01 2.11 -15.72
N GLU A 224 -0.57 2.34 -14.53
CA GLU A 224 -1.20 1.29 -13.71
C GLU A 224 -2.32 0.53 -14.46
N THR A 225 -3.01 1.19 -15.39
CA THR A 225 -4.11 0.58 -16.16
C THR A 225 -3.64 -0.24 -17.36
N SER A 226 -2.34 -0.24 -17.65
CA SER A 226 -1.77 -1.01 -18.75
C SER A 226 -1.92 -2.50 -18.48
N PHE A 227 -2.31 -3.24 -19.52
CA PHE A 227 -2.40 -4.70 -19.46
C PHE A 227 -1.09 -5.31 -18.95
N GLN A 228 0.06 -4.83 -19.43
CA GLN A 228 1.38 -5.35 -19.05
C GLN A 228 1.69 -5.18 -17.55
N ASN A 229 1.01 -4.25 -16.88
CA ASN A 229 1.22 -3.92 -15.47
C ASN A 229 0.25 -4.62 -14.52
N ALA A 230 -0.61 -5.52 -15.02
CA ALA A 230 -1.54 -6.29 -14.18
C ALA A 230 -0.82 -7.05 -13.06
N VAL A 231 0.38 -7.57 -13.33
CA VAL A 231 1.25 -8.28 -12.38
C VAL A 231 1.82 -7.39 -11.27
N LEU A 232 1.91 -6.07 -11.50
CA LEU A 232 2.51 -5.14 -10.53
C LEU A 232 1.66 -5.05 -9.27
N LYS A 233 0.33 -5.12 -9.37
CA LYS A 233 -0.57 -5.04 -8.20
C LYS A 233 -0.26 -6.11 -7.16
N PRO A 234 -0.38 -7.42 -7.47
CA PRO A 234 -0.12 -8.45 -6.48
C PRO A 234 1.36 -8.51 -6.08
N MET A 235 2.29 -8.33 -7.02
CA MET A 235 3.73 -8.32 -6.72
C MET A 235 4.11 -7.22 -5.71
N CYS A 236 3.66 -5.98 -5.95
CA CYS A 236 3.93 -4.85 -5.09
C CYS A 236 3.27 -5.02 -3.72
N GLU A 237 2.07 -5.60 -3.66
CA GLU A 237 1.39 -5.87 -2.39
C GLU A 237 2.14 -6.91 -1.56
N THR A 238 2.57 -8.03 -2.16
CA THR A 238 3.42 -9.01 -1.47
C THR A 238 4.71 -8.36 -0.94
N LEU A 239 5.32 -7.45 -1.71
CA LEU A 239 6.53 -6.73 -1.30
C LEU A 239 6.31 -5.76 -0.14
N THR A 240 5.07 -5.36 0.19
CA THR A 240 4.82 -4.57 1.40
C THR A 240 5.12 -5.34 2.70
N TYR A 241 5.08 -6.68 2.65
CA TYR A 241 5.37 -7.56 3.79
C TYR A 241 6.86 -7.84 4.01
N ILE A 242 7.76 -7.43 3.10
CA ILE A 242 9.20 -7.70 3.24
C ILE A 242 9.75 -7.15 4.56
N SER A 243 10.46 -7.97 5.33
CA SER A 243 11.02 -7.52 6.60
C SER A 243 12.20 -6.57 6.37
N LYS A 244 12.51 -5.79 7.41
CA LYS A 244 13.68 -4.92 7.40
C LYS A 244 14.98 -5.70 7.25
N ASP A 245 15.14 -6.82 7.95
CA ASP A 245 16.35 -7.66 7.86
C ASP A 245 16.52 -8.24 6.44
N GLN A 246 15.41 -8.57 5.78
CA GLN A 246 15.41 -9.04 4.38
C GLN A 246 15.80 -7.92 3.41
N LEU A 247 15.33 -6.69 3.64
CA LEU A 247 15.75 -5.52 2.87
C LEU A 247 17.24 -5.26 3.03
N LEU A 248 17.78 -5.34 4.24
CA LEU A 248 19.22 -5.11 4.51
C LEU A 248 20.10 -6.22 3.93
N SER A 249 19.59 -7.45 3.80
CA SER A 249 20.29 -8.61 3.22
C SER A 249 20.05 -8.81 1.72
N HIS A 250 19.58 -7.77 1.02
CA HIS A 250 19.30 -7.83 -0.42
C HIS A 250 20.52 -8.19 -1.27
N LYS A 251 20.27 -8.82 -2.44
CA LYS A 251 21.30 -9.19 -3.43
C LYS A 251 21.19 -8.37 -4.73
N LEU A 252 20.73 -7.13 -4.61
CA LEU A 252 20.54 -6.26 -5.78
C LEU A 252 21.90 -5.84 -6.38
N PRO A 253 21.98 -5.60 -7.70
CA PRO A 253 23.16 -5.06 -8.34
C PRO A 253 23.58 -3.72 -7.72
N LYS A 254 24.89 -3.50 -7.53
CA LYS A 254 25.40 -2.25 -6.96
C LYS A 254 24.95 -1.05 -7.80
N ARG A 255 24.38 -0.04 -7.14
CA ARG A 255 23.94 1.21 -7.78
C ARG A 255 24.45 2.40 -6.97
N LEU A 256 25.73 2.73 -7.16
CA LEU A 256 26.42 3.80 -6.43
C LEU A 256 26.56 5.04 -7.32
N VAL A 257 26.49 6.23 -6.72
CA VAL A 257 26.65 7.51 -7.41
C VAL A 257 27.97 8.13 -6.98
N ALA A 258 28.93 8.26 -7.90
CA ALA A 258 30.31 8.64 -7.59
C ALA A 258 30.48 10.02 -6.91
N SER A 259 29.53 10.94 -7.12
CA SER A 259 29.53 12.28 -6.52
C SER A 259 28.84 12.36 -5.15
N GLN A 260 28.24 11.27 -4.67
CA GLN A 260 27.44 11.27 -3.45
C GLN A 260 28.33 11.11 -2.21
N LYS A 261 28.57 12.22 -1.49
CA LYS A 261 29.16 12.17 -0.14
C LYS A 261 28.11 11.64 0.84
N THR A 262 28.38 10.51 1.49
CA THR A 262 27.46 9.91 2.48
C THR A 262 28.19 8.99 3.46
N ASN A 263 27.70 8.93 4.70
CA ASN A 263 28.18 7.98 5.72
C ASN A 263 27.46 6.62 5.65
N LEU A 264 26.53 6.45 4.71
CA LEU A 264 25.75 5.23 4.58
C LEU A 264 26.60 4.08 4.00
N PRO A 265 26.49 2.85 4.51
CA PRO A 265 27.07 1.66 3.89
C PRO A 265 26.65 1.46 2.42
N GLU A 266 27.51 0.83 1.61
CA GLU A 266 27.26 0.62 0.17
C GLU A 266 25.95 -0.13 -0.14
N HIS A 267 25.57 -1.10 0.70
CA HIS A 267 24.33 -1.87 0.52
C HIS A 267 23.10 -0.97 0.70
N LEU A 268 23.08 -0.15 1.76
CA LEU A 268 22.02 0.84 1.98
C LEU A 268 21.97 1.88 0.87
N GLN A 269 23.12 2.37 0.40
CA GLN A 269 23.15 3.28 -0.76
C GLN A 269 22.56 2.65 -2.01
N THR A 270 22.95 1.40 -2.31
CA THR A 270 22.42 0.65 -3.46
C THR A 270 20.90 0.49 -3.35
N LEU A 271 20.40 0.14 -2.17
CA LEU A 271 18.97 -0.03 -1.92
C LEU A 271 18.20 1.29 -2.10
N LEU A 272 18.68 2.39 -1.52
CA LEU A 272 18.09 3.72 -1.68
C LEU A 272 18.10 4.18 -3.15
N ASN A 273 19.24 4.08 -3.82
CA ASN A 273 19.38 4.48 -5.22
C ASN A 273 18.54 3.62 -6.17
N THR A 274 18.13 2.42 -5.75
CA THR A 274 17.25 1.54 -6.50
C THR A 274 15.77 1.83 -6.23
N LEU A 275 15.37 1.95 -4.96
CA LEU A 275 13.96 2.08 -4.56
C LEU A 275 13.43 3.50 -4.60
N THR A 276 14.25 4.51 -4.28
CA THR A 276 13.80 5.90 -4.25
C THR A 276 13.25 6.38 -5.60
N PRO A 277 13.89 6.13 -6.76
CA PRO A 277 13.33 6.54 -8.05
C PRO A 277 11.95 5.95 -8.36
N LEU A 278 11.58 4.81 -7.76
CA LEU A 278 10.28 4.16 -7.96
C LEU A 278 9.11 4.99 -7.40
N LEU A 279 9.38 5.95 -6.51
CA LEU A 279 8.38 6.92 -6.05
C LEU A 279 7.92 7.86 -7.17
N LEU A 280 8.64 7.96 -8.30
CA LEU A 280 8.22 8.71 -9.48
C LEU A 280 7.51 7.84 -10.54
N PHE A 281 7.41 6.52 -10.30
CA PHE A 281 6.81 5.61 -11.26
C PHE A 281 5.31 5.89 -11.44
N ARG A 282 4.79 5.91 -12.68
CA ARG A 282 3.38 6.26 -13.00
C ARG A 282 2.37 5.13 -12.69
N ALA A 283 2.65 4.34 -11.65
CA ALA A 283 1.74 3.34 -11.13
C ALA A 283 1.75 3.33 -9.59
N ARG A 284 0.58 3.51 -8.99
CA ARG A 284 0.44 3.58 -7.53
C ARG A 284 0.97 2.34 -6.80
N PRO A 285 0.75 1.09 -7.27
CA PRO A 285 1.25 -0.09 -6.58
C PRO A 285 2.76 -0.03 -6.36
N VAL A 286 3.51 0.43 -7.36
CA VAL A 286 4.97 0.58 -7.31
C VAL A 286 5.36 1.67 -6.31
N GLN A 287 4.72 2.84 -6.39
CA GLN A 287 5.00 3.96 -5.48
C GLN A 287 4.71 3.59 -4.01
N ILE A 288 3.58 2.92 -3.75
CA ILE A 288 3.17 2.49 -2.41
C ILE A 288 4.12 1.42 -1.87
N ALA A 289 4.46 0.41 -2.66
CA ALA A 289 5.41 -0.63 -2.23
C ALA A 289 6.81 -0.05 -1.95
N ALA A 290 7.31 0.81 -2.84
CA ALA A 290 8.58 1.50 -2.65
C ALA A 290 8.56 2.34 -1.36
N TYR A 291 7.47 3.08 -1.12
CA TYR A 291 7.28 3.83 0.13
C TYR A 291 7.32 2.92 1.36
N HIS A 292 6.56 1.81 1.38
CA HIS A 292 6.55 0.90 2.55
C HIS A 292 7.92 0.26 2.82
N MET A 293 8.65 -0.13 1.77
CA MET A 293 10.01 -0.67 1.92
C MET A 293 10.98 0.39 2.46
N LEU A 294 10.96 1.60 1.89
CA LEU A 294 11.82 2.71 2.32
C LEU A 294 11.47 3.16 3.76
N TYR A 295 10.19 3.20 4.12
CA TYR A 295 9.72 3.63 5.44
C TYR A 295 10.33 2.78 6.57
N LYS A 296 10.47 1.46 6.36
CA LYS A 296 11.10 0.53 7.33
C LYS A 296 12.56 0.85 7.63
N LEU A 297 13.24 1.60 6.75
CA LEU A 297 14.65 1.95 6.86
C LEU A 297 14.87 3.36 7.45
N MET A 298 13.90 4.28 7.28
CA MET A 298 14.09 5.71 7.57
C MET A 298 14.56 6.01 9.00
N ALA A 299 14.14 5.21 9.98
CA ALA A 299 14.48 5.44 11.37
C ALA A 299 15.95 5.14 11.73
N GLU A 300 16.66 4.32 10.93
CA GLU A 300 18.05 3.95 11.21
C GLU A 300 19.06 4.86 10.53
N LEU A 301 18.68 5.46 9.39
CA LEU A 301 19.61 6.24 8.57
C LEU A 301 20.31 7.37 9.35
N PRO A 302 19.64 8.14 10.23
CA PRO A 302 20.31 9.20 11.00
C PRO A 302 21.44 8.69 11.91
N GLN A 303 21.41 7.42 12.33
CA GLN A 303 22.44 6.87 13.23
C GLN A 303 23.83 6.86 12.56
N HIS A 304 23.89 6.61 11.25
CA HIS A 304 25.15 6.63 10.51
C HIS A 304 25.81 8.01 10.48
N ASP A 305 25.01 9.07 10.47
CA ASP A 305 25.50 10.44 10.57
C ASP A 305 25.84 10.81 12.02
N GLN A 306 25.07 10.29 12.98
CA GLN A 306 25.34 10.46 14.42
C GLN A 306 26.72 9.93 14.81
N ASP A 307 27.09 8.76 14.31
CA ASP A 307 28.38 8.11 14.60
C ASP A 307 29.57 8.91 14.05
N ASN A 308 29.33 9.76 13.04
CA ASN A 308 30.34 10.57 12.37
C ASN A 308 30.27 12.07 12.70
N LEU A 309 29.43 12.50 13.64
CA LEU A 309 29.21 13.92 13.97
C LEU A 309 30.49 14.73 14.26
N LYS A 310 31.55 14.09 14.76
CA LYS A 310 32.81 14.75 15.09
C LYS A 310 33.60 15.23 13.86
N SER A 311 33.34 14.68 12.67
CA SER A 311 34.05 15.05 11.44
C SER A 311 33.51 16.33 10.77
N TYR A 312 32.39 16.88 11.26
CA TYR A 312 31.71 18.04 10.67
C TYR A 312 32.07 19.39 11.32
N GLY A 313 33.03 19.42 12.25
CA GLY A 313 33.35 20.58 13.10
C GLY A 313 34.43 21.53 12.60
N ASP A 314 35.05 21.26 11.44
CA ASP A 314 36.29 21.94 10.99
C ASP A 314 36.11 22.97 9.85
N GLU A 315 34.88 23.23 9.39
CA GLU A 315 34.62 24.20 8.29
C GLU A 315 34.03 25.53 8.80
N GLU A 316 34.49 26.66 8.23
CA GLU A 316 34.06 28.04 8.58
C GLU A 316 32.60 28.36 8.19
N GLU A 317 31.95 27.52 7.38
CA GLU A 317 30.57 27.71 6.94
C GLU A 317 29.56 27.16 7.96
N GLU A 318 28.36 27.75 8.07
CA GLU A 318 27.29 27.16 8.90
C GLU A 318 27.06 25.69 8.48
N PRO A 319 27.35 24.71 9.37
CA PRO A 319 27.35 23.32 8.99
C PRO A 319 25.91 22.90 8.63
N ALA A 320 25.75 22.35 7.43
CA ALA A 320 24.48 21.84 6.94
C ALA A 320 24.70 20.43 6.41
N LEU A 321 23.92 19.48 6.92
CA LEU A 321 23.98 18.09 6.47
C LEU A 321 22.75 17.82 5.59
N SER A 322 22.95 17.18 4.45
CA SER A 322 21.84 16.77 3.59
C SER A 322 21.18 15.51 4.16
N PRO A 323 19.84 15.40 4.15
CA PRO A 323 19.17 14.09 4.19
C PRO A 323 19.68 13.19 3.04
N PRO A 324 19.37 11.87 3.03
CA PRO A 324 19.88 10.94 2.04
C PRO A 324 19.75 11.48 0.60
N ALA A 325 20.87 11.57 -0.11
CA ALA A 325 20.93 12.33 -1.37
C ALA A 325 19.96 11.80 -2.44
N ALA A 326 19.69 10.48 -2.45
CA ALA A 326 18.68 9.88 -3.32
C ALA A 326 17.29 10.53 -3.14
N LEU A 327 16.87 10.75 -1.89
CA LEU A 327 15.59 11.39 -1.57
C LEU A 327 15.61 12.87 -1.97
N MET A 328 16.70 13.59 -1.73
CA MET A 328 16.79 15.02 -2.05
C MET A 328 16.88 15.28 -3.56
N SER A 329 17.55 14.41 -4.31
CA SER A 329 17.61 14.45 -5.78
C SER A 329 16.23 14.17 -6.39
N LEU A 330 15.54 13.14 -5.91
CA LEU A 330 14.17 12.86 -6.30
C LEU A 330 13.24 14.02 -5.97
N LEU A 331 13.33 14.56 -4.74
CA LEU A 331 12.50 15.66 -4.28
C LEU A 331 12.64 16.88 -5.20
N SER A 332 13.88 17.22 -5.58
CA SER A 332 14.13 18.33 -6.50
C SER A 332 13.45 18.13 -7.85
N THR A 333 13.53 16.91 -8.39
CA THR A 333 12.84 16.53 -9.65
C THR A 333 11.32 16.62 -9.50
N GLN A 334 10.76 16.11 -8.39
CA GLN A 334 9.33 16.17 -8.09
C GLN A 334 8.84 17.61 -7.93
N GLU A 335 9.60 18.47 -7.25
CA GLU A 335 9.28 19.89 -7.10
C GLU A 335 9.15 20.58 -8.46
N GLU A 336 10.07 20.34 -9.39
CA GLU A 336 10.01 20.90 -10.75
C GLU A 336 8.78 20.42 -11.53
N LEU A 337 8.45 19.13 -11.43
CA LEU A 337 7.25 18.57 -12.07
C LEU A 337 5.96 19.16 -11.48
N LEU A 338 5.92 19.36 -10.16
CA LEU A 338 4.76 19.89 -9.47
C LEU A 338 4.51 21.37 -9.77
N GLU A 339 5.50 22.14 -10.21
CA GLU A 339 5.24 23.52 -10.65
C GLU A 339 4.31 23.56 -11.87
N ASN A 340 4.35 22.55 -12.75
CA ASN A 340 3.43 22.45 -13.88
C ASN A 340 1.99 22.11 -13.43
N VAL A 341 1.84 21.40 -12.31
CA VAL A 341 0.54 20.97 -11.77
C VAL A 341 -0.07 22.01 -10.84
N LEU A 342 0.75 22.64 -9.99
CA LEU A 342 0.32 23.47 -8.87
C LEU A 342 0.66 24.96 -9.04
N GLY A 343 1.62 25.30 -9.91
CA GLY A 343 2.22 26.65 -9.98
C GLY A 343 1.22 27.75 -10.34
N CYS A 344 0.25 27.45 -11.21
CA CYS A 344 -0.78 28.41 -11.63
C CYS A 344 -1.90 28.62 -10.58
N VAL A 345 -1.97 27.79 -9.54
CA VAL A 345 -3.05 27.85 -8.54
C VAL A 345 -2.58 28.63 -7.31
N PRO A 346 -3.29 29.71 -6.93
CA PRO A 346 -2.93 30.48 -5.76
C PRO A 346 -3.22 29.69 -4.49
N VAL A 347 -2.35 29.86 -3.48
CA VAL A 347 -2.56 29.30 -2.14
C VAL A 347 -3.95 29.69 -1.60
N GLY A 348 -4.68 28.72 -1.03
CA GLY A 348 -6.06 28.90 -0.58
C GLY A 348 -7.12 28.51 -1.61
N GLN A 349 -6.71 28.11 -2.83
CA GLN A 349 -7.55 27.39 -3.77
C GLN A 349 -7.08 25.94 -3.88
N ILE A 350 -8.02 25.02 -4.00
CA ILE A 350 -7.74 23.58 -4.09
C ILE A 350 -7.52 23.20 -5.54
N VAL A 351 -6.43 22.50 -5.82
CA VAL A 351 -6.19 21.89 -7.13
C VAL A 351 -6.96 20.58 -7.22
N PRO A 352 -7.87 20.42 -8.20
CA PRO A 352 -8.57 19.16 -8.40
C PRO A 352 -7.61 18.14 -9.05
N ILE A 353 -7.17 17.15 -8.28
CA ILE A 353 -6.34 16.05 -8.78
C ILE A 353 -7.22 14.85 -9.10
N LYS A 354 -7.33 14.51 -10.38
CA LYS A 354 -8.13 13.36 -10.83
C LYS A 354 -7.46 12.04 -10.41
N PRO A 355 -8.15 11.12 -9.71
CA PRO A 355 -7.61 9.80 -9.39
C PRO A 355 -7.06 9.06 -10.61
N LEU A 356 -5.92 8.37 -10.44
CA LEU A 356 -5.25 7.58 -11.47
C LEU A 356 -4.73 8.39 -12.69
N SER A 357 -4.71 9.72 -12.61
CA SER A 357 -4.04 10.57 -13.61
C SER A 357 -2.52 10.61 -13.40
N GLU A 358 -1.79 11.14 -14.37
CA GLU A 358 -0.35 11.37 -14.23
C GLU A 358 -0.05 12.35 -13.10
N ASP A 359 -0.82 13.44 -13.01
CA ASP A 359 -0.74 14.42 -11.91
C ASP A 359 -0.96 13.76 -10.55
N PHE A 360 -1.91 12.81 -10.47
CA PHE A 360 -2.12 12.03 -9.26
C PHE A 360 -0.87 11.24 -8.85
N CYS A 361 -0.21 10.57 -9.80
CA CYS A 361 1.03 9.85 -9.52
C CYS A 361 2.16 10.79 -9.10
N TYR A 362 2.34 11.95 -9.76
CA TYR A 362 3.35 12.92 -9.37
C TYR A 362 3.12 13.46 -7.96
N VAL A 363 1.89 13.84 -7.63
CA VAL A 363 1.54 14.36 -6.30
C VAL A 363 1.63 13.24 -5.24
N LEU A 364 1.17 12.03 -5.53
CA LEU A 364 1.29 10.88 -4.62
C LEU A 364 2.77 10.63 -4.30
N GLY A 365 3.61 10.49 -5.32
CA GLY A 365 5.04 10.27 -5.16
C GLY A 365 5.70 11.35 -4.31
N TYR A 366 5.38 12.63 -4.57
CA TYR A 366 5.89 13.77 -3.82
C TYR A 366 5.50 13.73 -2.33
N LEU A 367 4.23 13.47 -2.02
CA LEU A 367 3.76 13.39 -0.63
C LEU A 367 4.38 12.20 0.11
N LEU A 368 4.56 11.06 -0.57
CA LEU A 368 5.24 9.89 0.00
C LEU A 368 6.73 10.18 0.27
N THR A 369 7.43 10.86 -0.65
CA THR A 369 8.82 11.32 -0.43
C THR A 369 8.90 12.20 0.82
N TRP A 370 8.00 13.18 0.97
CA TRP A 370 7.99 14.03 2.17
C TRP A 370 7.68 13.27 3.44
N LYS A 371 6.77 12.30 3.39
CA LYS A 371 6.49 11.44 4.54
C LYS A 371 7.75 10.68 4.97
N LEU A 372 8.53 10.13 4.03
CA LEU A 372 9.83 9.49 4.32
C LEU A 372 10.84 10.45 4.93
N ILE A 373 10.98 11.65 4.36
CA ILE A 373 11.87 12.70 4.89
C ILE A 373 11.47 13.06 6.33
N LEU A 374 10.19 13.29 6.60
CA LEU A 374 9.73 13.64 7.95
C LEU A 374 9.94 12.48 8.93
N THR A 375 9.74 11.22 8.52
CA THR A 375 10.07 10.04 9.34
C THR A 375 11.57 9.97 9.65
N PHE A 376 12.44 10.24 8.68
CA PHE A 376 13.88 10.36 8.89
C PHE A 376 14.23 11.45 9.91
N PHE A 377 13.62 12.64 9.79
CA PHE A 377 13.83 13.75 10.74
C PHE A 377 13.37 13.40 12.16
N LYS A 378 12.21 12.76 12.29
CA LYS A 378 11.66 12.34 13.58
C LYS A 378 12.62 11.40 14.32
N ALA A 379 13.33 10.53 13.61
CA ALA A 379 14.29 9.60 14.20
C ALA A 379 15.65 10.25 14.56
N ALA A 380 16.00 11.39 13.94
CA ALA A 380 17.26 12.08 14.19
C ALA A 380 17.31 12.74 15.58
N SER A 381 18.52 12.89 16.13
CA SER A 381 18.80 13.66 17.36
C SER A 381 18.53 15.16 17.17
N SER A 382 18.41 15.93 18.25
CA SER A 382 18.19 17.39 18.18
C SER A 382 19.29 18.11 17.40
N GLN A 383 20.54 17.69 17.56
CA GLN A 383 21.68 18.25 16.83
C GLN A 383 21.61 17.94 15.33
N LEU A 384 21.36 16.69 14.95
CA LEU A 384 21.21 16.30 13.55
C LEU A 384 20.00 16.99 12.90
N ARG A 385 18.86 17.06 13.59
CA ARG A 385 17.68 17.81 13.11
C ARG A 385 18.02 19.26 12.81
N ALA A 386 18.87 19.91 13.61
CA ALA A 386 19.32 21.27 13.32
C ALA A 386 20.12 21.34 12.01
N LEU A 387 21.10 20.46 11.81
CA LEU A 387 21.91 20.39 10.59
C LEU A 387 21.07 20.12 9.33
N TYR A 388 20.16 19.14 9.40
CA TYR A 388 19.24 18.85 8.29
C TYR A 388 18.25 19.99 8.02
N SER A 389 17.80 20.68 9.07
CA SER A 389 16.94 21.86 8.95
C SER A 389 17.66 23.01 8.25
N MET A 390 18.97 23.18 8.49
CA MET A 390 19.79 24.16 7.77
C MET A 390 19.88 23.84 6.28
N TYR A 391 20.02 22.56 5.92
CA TYR A 391 19.98 22.14 4.53
C TYR A 391 18.63 22.47 3.87
N LEU A 392 17.50 22.08 4.47
CA LEU A 392 16.16 22.40 3.96
C LEU A 392 15.90 23.90 3.85
N ARG A 393 16.51 24.71 4.74
CA ARG A 393 16.45 26.17 4.66
C ARG A 393 17.24 26.70 3.47
N LYS A 394 18.46 26.19 3.21
CA LYS A 394 19.29 26.55 2.06
C LYS A 394 18.57 26.20 0.74
N THR A 395 17.91 25.05 0.65
CA THR A 395 17.18 24.63 -0.58
C THR A 395 15.79 25.24 -0.74
N LYS A 396 15.22 25.83 0.33
CA LYS A 396 13.83 26.31 0.40
C LYS A 396 12.77 25.21 0.13
N SER A 397 13.14 23.94 0.15
CA SER A 397 12.23 22.82 -0.13
C SER A 397 11.03 22.78 0.80
N LEU A 398 11.23 23.08 2.10
CA LEU A 398 10.12 23.15 3.05
C LEU A 398 9.11 24.26 2.70
N ASN A 399 9.58 25.41 2.20
CA ASN A 399 8.69 26.50 1.81
C ASN A 399 7.81 26.07 0.63
N LYS A 400 8.41 25.41 -0.38
CA LYS A 400 7.67 24.83 -1.51
C LYS A 400 6.64 23.82 -1.04
N LEU A 401 7.03 22.91 -0.13
CA LEU A 401 6.10 21.97 0.50
C LEU A 401 4.90 22.68 1.11
N LEU A 402 5.12 23.67 1.99
CA LEU A 402 4.02 24.34 2.67
C LEU A 402 3.06 25.02 1.66
N TYR A 403 3.59 25.66 0.62
CA TYR A 403 2.74 26.18 -0.46
C TYR A 403 1.97 25.09 -1.20
N HIS A 404 2.61 23.97 -1.53
CA HIS A 404 1.96 22.83 -2.20
C HIS A 404 0.87 22.20 -1.33
N LEU A 405 1.10 22.03 -0.02
CA LEU A 405 0.12 21.46 0.89
C LEU A 405 -1.15 22.32 0.96
N PHE A 406 -1.04 23.64 1.04
CA PHE A 406 -2.21 24.54 1.04
C PHE A 406 -2.89 24.69 -0.33
N ARG A 407 -2.38 24.03 -1.38
CA ARG A 407 -3.05 23.85 -2.68
C ARG A 407 -3.72 22.46 -2.80
N LEU A 408 -3.33 21.50 -1.96
CA LEU A 408 -3.76 20.09 -2.02
C LEU A 408 -4.72 19.71 -0.88
N MET A 409 -4.59 20.35 0.29
CA MET A 409 -5.47 20.12 1.43
C MET A 409 -6.89 20.64 1.14
N PRO A 410 -7.93 19.93 1.57
CA PRO A 410 -9.31 20.36 1.38
C PRO A 410 -9.65 21.52 2.30
N GLU A 411 -10.66 22.32 1.93
CA GLU A 411 -11.18 23.40 2.78
C GLU A 411 -11.75 22.86 4.10
N ASN A 412 -12.39 21.68 4.04
CA ASN A 412 -12.89 20.94 5.20
C ASN A 412 -12.24 19.55 5.25
N PRO A 413 -11.27 19.29 6.16
CA PRO A 413 -10.57 18.01 6.32
C PRO A 413 -11.38 16.99 7.13
N THR A 414 -12.69 16.93 6.89
CA THR A 414 -13.61 15.96 7.49
C THR A 414 -14.01 14.94 6.43
N TYR A 415 -14.20 13.68 6.81
CA TYR A 415 -14.87 12.71 5.94
C TYR A 415 -16.27 13.24 5.59
N GLY A 416 -16.68 13.18 4.32
CA GLY A 416 -17.84 13.92 3.76
C GLY A 416 -19.18 13.79 4.51
N GLU A 417 -20.10 14.70 4.17
CA GLU A 417 -21.41 15.04 4.77
C GLU A 417 -22.45 13.91 4.94
N THR A 418 -22.09 12.64 4.73
CA THR A 418 -22.92 11.47 5.08
C THR A 418 -22.68 10.96 6.50
N ALA A 419 -22.25 11.83 7.42
CA ALA A 419 -22.33 11.55 8.85
C ALA A 419 -23.79 11.74 9.31
N ILE A 420 -24.63 10.76 8.97
CA ILE A 420 -25.91 10.57 9.63
C ILE A 420 -25.63 10.50 11.13
N GLU A 421 -26.31 11.41 11.84
CA GLU A 421 -26.33 11.63 13.27
C GLU A 421 -26.18 10.35 14.12
N VAL A 422 -24.96 10.01 14.57
CA VAL A 422 -24.82 9.15 15.77
C VAL A 422 -23.54 9.45 16.57
N SER A 423 -23.77 10.03 17.76
CA SER A 423 -22.98 9.98 19.00
C SER A 423 -21.86 10.98 19.26
N ASN A 424 -21.79 11.38 20.55
CA ASN A 424 -20.81 12.22 21.24
C ASN A 424 -19.36 11.66 21.18
N LYS A 425 -18.77 11.57 19.99
CA LYS A 425 -17.34 11.36 19.78
C LYS A 425 -16.83 12.46 18.85
N ASP A 426 -15.62 12.96 19.11
CA ASP A 426 -14.98 13.98 18.28
C ASP A 426 -15.06 13.59 16.80
N PRO A 427 -15.39 14.54 15.90
CA PRO A 427 -15.57 14.23 14.48
C PRO A 427 -14.27 13.67 13.90
N LYS A 428 -14.35 12.52 13.23
CA LYS A 428 -13.21 11.93 12.53
C LYS A 428 -12.74 12.86 11.42
N THR A 429 -11.47 13.25 11.47
CA THR A 429 -10.83 14.13 10.48
C THR A 429 -9.64 13.45 9.82
N PHE A 430 -9.17 14.04 8.72
CA PHE A 430 -7.91 13.65 8.08
C PHE A 430 -6.67 13.87 8.96
N PHE A 431 -6.80 14.59 10.08
CA PHE A 431 -5.71 14.81 11.05
C PHE A 431 -5.70 13.80 12.20
N THR A 432 -6.83 13.14 12.46
CA THR A 432 -6.98 12.19 13.57
C THR A 432 -6.89 10.74 13.11
N GLU A 433 -7.39 10.44 11.91
CA GLU A 433 -7.36 9.09 11.35
C GLU A 433 -6.07 8.85 10.56
N GLU A 434 -5.53 7.64 10.65
CA GLU A 434 -4.39 7.20 9.85
C GLU A 434 -4.85 6.73 8.47
N LEU A 435 -4.22 7.23 7.41
CA LEU A 435 -4.47 6.74 6.05
C LEU A 435 -3.78 5.39 5.83
N GLN A 436 -4.59 4.36 5.57
CA GLN A 436 -4.12 3.07 5.09
C GLN A 436 -3.94 3.11 3.57
N LEU A 437 -2.69 3.02 3.10
CA LEU A 437 -2.35 3.02 1.68
C LEU A 437 -2.51 1.62 1.09
N SER A 438 -3.75 1.21 0.85
CA SER A 438 -4.02 -0.07 0.18
C SER A 438 -3.71 0.00 -1.32
N ILE A 439 -3.06 -1.05 -1.83
CA ILE A 439 -2.74 -1.20 -3.25
C ILE A 439 -4.00 -1.58 -4.06
N ARG A 440 -4.85 -2.46 -3.53
CA ARG A 440 -6.06 -2.95 -4.20
C ARG A 440 -7.29 -2.06 -4.03
N GLU A 441 -7.42 -1.39 -2.89
CA GLU A 441 -8.60 -0.57 -2.64
C GLU A 441 -8.60 0.67 -3.56
N THR A 442 -9.72 0.86 -4.27
CA THR A 442 -9.92 2.00 -5.18
C THR A 442 -11.03 2.95 -4.73
N ALA A 443 -11.89 2.51 -3.80
CA ALA A 443 -13.04 3.30 -3.33
C ALA A 443 -12.62 4.59 -2.61
N THR A 444 -11.49 4.57 -1.92
CA THR A 444 -10.97 5.69 -1.13
C THR A 444 -10.04 6.62 -1.91
N LEU A 445 -9.76 6.33 -3.20
CA LEU A 445 -8.81 7.09 -4.03
C LEU A 445 -9.06 8.61 -4.09
N PRO A 446 -10.31 9.10 -4.19
CA PRO A 446 -10.57 10.55 -4.20
C PRO A 446 -10.05 11.26 -2.94
N TYR A 447 -9.93 10.54 -1.82
CA TYR A 447 -9.50 11.08 -0.54
C TYR A 447 -8.00 10.87 -0.26
N HIS A 448 -7.29 10.06 -1.05
CA HIS A 448 -5.87 9.73 -0.79
C HIS A 448 -4.98 10.98 -0.79
N ILE A 449 -5.05 11.82 -1.83
CA ILE A 449 -4.22 13.04 -1.92
C ILE A 449 -4.59 14.06 -0.83
N PRO A 450 -5.88 14.43 -0.64
CA PRO A 450 -6.28 15.31 0.45
C PRO A 450 -5.82 14.81 1.84
N HIS A 451 -6.03 13.53 2.14
CA HIS A 451 -5.68 12.94 3.45
C HIS A 451 -4.16 12.86 3.63
N LEU A 452 -3.40 12.47 2.60
CA LEU A 452 -1.93 12.51 2.63
C LEU A 452 -1.41 13.93 2.84
N ALA A 453 -1.97 14.94 2.16
CA ALA A 453 -1.56 16.32 2.33
C ALA A 453 -1.79 16.80 3.78
N CYS A 454 -2.95 16.50 4.37
CA CYS A 454 -3.22 16.77 5.78
C CYS A 454 -2.25 16.04 6.71
N SER A 455 -1.97 14.76 6.45
CA SER A 455 -1.03 13.95 7.23
C SER A 455 0.40 14.52 7.17
N VAL A 456 0.89 14.89 5.99
CA VAL A 456 2.22 15.51 5.82
C VAL A 456 2.27 16.89 6.50
N TYR A 457 1.21 17.70 6.40
CA TYR A 457 1.13 18.97 7.11
C TYR A 457 1.21 18.80 8.63
N HIS A 458 0.44 17.85 9.18
CA HIS A 458 0.48 17.47 10.60
C HIS A 458 1.88 17.06 11.03
N MET A 459 2.53 16.14 10.28
CA MET A 459 3.89 15.69 10.58
C MET A 459 4.87 16.87 10.55
N THR A 460 4.73 17.77 9.58
CA THR A 460 5.59 18.96 9.46
C THR A 460 5.42 19.90 10.66
N LEU A 461 4.19 20.12 11.12
CA LEU A 461 3.91 20.93 12.32
C LEU A 461 4.51 20.31 13.58
N LYS A 462 4.48 18.99 13.69
CA LYS A 462 5.00 18.24 14.84
C LYS A 462 6.52 18.18 14.87
N ASP A 463 7.14 17.86 13.73
CA ASP A 463 8.55 17.51 13.65
C ASP A 463 9.44 18.73 13.31
N LEU A 464 8.90 19.75 12.62
CA LEU A 464 9.63 20.96 12.19
C LEU A 464 8.93 22.30 12.56
N PRO A 465 8.41 22.48 13.79
CA PRO A 465 7.60 23.64 14.16
C PRO A 465 8.33 24.98 14.03
N ALA A 466 9.64 25.02 14.29
CA ALA A 466 10.43 26.25 14.20
C ALA A 466 10.51 26.76 12.75
N MET A 467 10.77 25.85 11.80
CA MET A 467 10.84 26.23 10.39
C MET A 467 9.47 26.64 9.84
N VAL A 468 8.39 25.96 10.25
CA VAL A 468 7.03 26.36 9.86
C VAL A 468 6.70 27.77 10.37
N ARG A 469 7.06 28.10 11.63
CA ARG A 469 6.87 29.46 12.18
C ARG A 469 7.65 30.51 11.39
N LEU A 470 8.90 30.22 11.04
CA LEU A 470 9.74 31.13 10.24
C LEU A 470 9.13 31.38 8.85
N TRP A 471 8.68 30.33 8.17
CA TRP A 471 7.97 30.45 6.90
C TRP A 471 6.67 31.25 7.04
N TRP A 472 5.85 30.92 8.04
CA TRP A 472 4.56 31.58 8.25
C TRP A 472 4.73 33.08 8.51
N ASN A 473 5.67 33.47 9.39
CA ASN A 473 5.95 34.87 9.69
C ASN A 473 6.56 35.65 8.52
N SER A 474 7.23 34.97 7.58
CA SER A 474 7.81 35.57 6.37
C SER A 474 6.89 35.50 5.16
N SER A 475 5.71 34.90 5.30
CA SER A 475 4.73 34.76 4.22
C SER A 475 3.94 36.05 4.00
N GLU A 476 3.46 36.24 2.78
CA GLU A 476 2.58 37.37 2.44
C GLU A 476 1.29 37.34 3.26
N LYS A 477 0.72 38.53 3.53
CA LYS A 477 -0.47 38.70 4.40
C LYS A 477 -1.65 37.78 4.02
N ARG A 478 -1.86 37.53 2.72
CA ARG A 478 -2.91 36.64 2.22
C ARG A 478 -2.68 35.19 2.68
N VAL A 479 -1.47 34.67 2.44
CA VAL A 479 -1.08 33.31 2.82
C VAL A 479 -1.09 33.17 4.34
N PHE A 480 -0.51 34.14 5.05
CA PHE A 480 -0.50 34.20 6.51
C PHE A 480 -1.90 33.99 7.10
N ASN A 481 -2.90 34.73 6.60
CA ASN A 481 -4.28 34.65 7.07
C ASN A 481 -4.96 33.31 6.74
N ILE A 482 -4.70 32.74 5.55
CA ILE A 482 -5.24 31.43 5.16
C ILE A 482 -4.72 30.35 6.09
N VAL A 483 -3.40 30.33 6.31
CA VAL A 483 -2.74 29.38 7.20
C VAL A 483 -3.28 29.52 8.61
N ASP A 484 -3.29 30.74 9.17
CA ASP A 484 -3.75 30.98 10.54
C ASP A 484 -5.20 30.53 10.74
N ARG A 485 -6.09 30.84 9.80
CA ARG A 485 -7.50 30.43 9.86
C ARG A 485 -7.64 28.90 9.83
N PHE A 486 -6.92 28.25 8.92
CA PHE A 486 -7.01 26.80 8.74
C PHE A 486 -6.46 26.04 9.96
N THR A 487 -5.24 26.38 10.38
CA THR A 487 -4.57 25.75 11.52
C THR A 487 -5.34 26.02 12.81
N SER A 488 -5.84 27.25 13.03
CA SER A 488 -6.65 27.56 14.21
C SER A 488 -7.94 26.74 14.29
N LYS A 489 -8.56 26.45 13.14
CA LYS A 489 -9.85 25.76 13.08
C LYS A 489 -9.71 24.24 13.26
N TYR A 490 -8.74 23.61 12.58
CA TYR A 490 -8.69 22.14 12.51
C TYR A 490 -7.57 21.50 13.35
N TRP A 491 -6.56 22.28 13.74
CA TRP A 491 -5.41 21.76 14.49
C TRP A 491 -5.52 21.99 16.00
N ARG A 492 -6.06 23.14 16.43
CA ARG A 492 -6.25 23.47 17.86
C ARG A 492 -7.29 22.58 18.57
N ALA A 493 -8.17 21.92 17.83
CA ALA A 493 -9.13 20.95 18.39
C ALA A 493 -8.46 19.65 18.87
N GLY A 494 -7.27 19.32 18.34
CA GLY A 494 -6.40 18.25 18.85
C GLY A 494 -5.35 18.84 19.79
N LYS A 495 -5.62 18.83 21.10
CA LYS A 495 -4.70 19.32 22.15
C LYS A 495 -3.33 18.63 22.03
N GLU A 496 -2.28 19.37 21.64
CA GLU A 496 -0.91 19.22 22.16
C GLU A 496 0.18 20.13 21.55
N SER A 497 -0.04 20.87 20.47
CA SER A 497 1.05 21.72 19.93
C SER A 497 0.98 23.17 20.45
N GLY A 498 2.04 23.62 21.12
CA GLY A 498 2.24 24.99 21.61
C GLY A 498 2.29 26.06 20.50
N TRP A 499 1.12 26.50 20.07
CA TRP A 499 0.91 27.71 19.29
C TRP A 499 0.61 28.87 20.26
N PRO A 500 1.34 30.01 20.21
CA PRO A 500 1.02 31.16 21.05
C PRO A 500 -0.28 31.82 20.57
N CYS A 501 -1.14 32.19 21.51
CA CYS A 501 -2.35 32.97 21.29
C CYS A 501 -2.06 34.27 20.52
N SER A 502 -2.79 34.50 19.43
CA SER A 502 -3.02 35.84 18.89
C SER A 502 -4.09 36.56 19.72
N SER A 503 -3.77 36.90 20.97
CA SER A 503 -4.53 37.88 21.75
C SER A 503 -3.67 39.13 21.89
N GLY A 504 -3.70 39.95 20.86
CA GLY A 504 -2.99 41.23 20.82
C GLY A 504 -3.75 42.22 19.95
N ALA A 505 -4.96 42.61 20.37
CA ALA A 505 -5.65 43.83 19.91
C ALA A 505 -6.91 44.12 20.74
N THR A 506 -6.74 44.68 21.94
CA THR A 506 -7.59 45.69 22.63
C THR A 506 -6.83 45.98 23.93
N GLY A 507 -6.12 47.09 24.11
CA GLY A 507 -6.65 48.45 24.13
C GLY A 507 -6.53 48.94 25.58
N CYS A 508 -5.71 49.97 25.79
CA CYS A 508 -5.51 50.68 27.05
C CYS A 508 -6.83 50.99 27.79
N CYS A 509 -6.83 50.86 29.12
CA CYS A 509 -7.06 51.98 30.06
C CYS A 509 -7.16 51.46 31.51
N SER A 510 -6.41 52.15 32.38
CA SER A 510 -6.48 52.20 33.85
C SER A 510 -5.86 51.03 34.62
#